data_AF-A0A816DXF1-F1
#
_entry.id   AF-A0A816DXF1-F1
#
_cell.length_a   1.000
_cell.length_b   1.000
_cell.length_c   1.000
_cell.angle_alpha   90.00
_cell.angle_beta   90.00
_cell.angle_gamma   90.00
#
_symmetry.space_group_name_H-M   'P 1'
#
loop_
_entity.id
_entity.type
_entity.pdbx_description
1 polymer ?
#
loop_
_entity_poly.entity_id
_entity_poly.type
_entity_poly.pdbx_seq_one_letter_code
_entity_poly.pdbx_strand_id
1 'polypeptide(L)'
;YQVIYDKSELTNEEEQLLVIDYNQKDFGEEFKGENYDVVYDCVGGGQQWISAQQILKRHGHFITLAGDDTTSGFTMKYLVNLGSSLINRKFWSVFGSAHHNYIFHFLRISFEDLDDIRTNYIETRKLKPLIDTVFDWRKQGAEALYLAYEKSKSGKAQGKLILKIADEE
;
A
#
# COMPACT_ATOMS: atom_id res chain seq x y z
N TYR A 1 -18.89 3.33 3.79
CA TYR A 1 -18.19 4.52 3.31
C TYR A 1 -18.79 5.05 2.01
N GLN A 2 -19.16 6.34 1.98
CA GLN A 2 -19.41 7.07 0.74
C GLN A 2 -18.07 7.50 0.14
N VAL A 3 -17.85 7.27 -1.16
CA VAL A 3 -16.65 7.74 -1.84
C VAL A 3 -16.90 9.15 -2.36
N ILE A 4 -16.00 10.07 -2.06
CA ILE A 4 -16.01 11.45 -2.53
C ILE A 4 -14.69 11.76 -3.23
N TYR A 5 -14.71 12.69 -4.19
CA TYR A 5 -13.56 13.04 -5.01
C TYR A 5 -13.16 14.52 -4.87
N ASP A 6 -14.02 15.32 -4.25
CA ASP A 6 -13.74 16.70 -3.90
C ASP A 6 -13.76 16.85 -2.38
N LYS A 7 -12.69 17.42 -1.84
CA LYS A 7 -12.53 17.65 -0.40
C LYS A 7 -13.60 18.59 0.15
N SER A 8 -14.14 19.50 -0.66
CA SER A 8 -15.22 20.41 -0.25
C SER A 8 -16.56 19.69 0.03
N GLU A 9 -16.69 18.43 -0.41
CA GLU A 9 -17.85 17.57 -0.16
C GLU A 9 -17.73 16.77 1.16
N LEU A 10 -16.61 16.93 1.90
CA LEU A 10 -16.45 16.30 3.21
C LEU A 10 -17.49 16.81 4.21
N THR A 11 -18.15 15.87 4.87
CA THR A 11 -19.11 16.14 5.95
C THR A 11 -18.73 15.33 7.18
N ASN A 12 -19.20 15.75 8.35
CA ASN A 12 -18.95 15.03 9.61
C ASN A 12 -20.01 13.96 9.92
N GLU A 13 -20.97 13.71 9.01
CA GLU A 13 -22.19 12.96 9.31
C GLU A 13 -22.13 11.50 8.86
N GLU A 14 -21.29 11.18 7.86
CA GLU A 14 -21.15 9.83 7.32
C GLU A 14 -19.70 9.38 7.29
N GLU A 15 -19.48 8.06 7.34
CA GLU A 15 -18.19 7.47 7.03
C GLU A 15 -17.86 7.74 5.54
N GLN A 16 -16.88 8.59 5.27
CA GLN A 16 -16.51 8.99 3.92
C GLN A 16 -15.07 8.55 3.57
N LEU A 17 -14.83 8.26 2.29
CA LEU A 17 -13.52 8.02 1.72
C LEU A 17 -13.25 9.08 0.66
N LEU A 18 -12.33 10.00 0.97
CA LEU A 18 -11.83 10.95 0.00
C LEU A 18 -10.77 10.28 -0.89
N VAL A 19 -11.03 10.25 -2.18
CA VAL A 19 -10.16 9.64 -3.19
C VAL A 19 -9.65 10.72 -4.13
N ILE A 20 -8.35 10.72 -4.36
CA ILE A 20 -7.70 11.61 -5.32
C ILE A 20 -7.04 10.82 -6.44
N ASP A 21 -7.04 11.38 -7.65
CA ASP A 21 -6.24 10.87 -8.75
C ASP A 21 -4.82 11.45 -8.67
N TYR A 22 -3.87 10.61 -8.24
CA TYR A 22 -2.47 11.00 -8.09
C TYR A 22 -1.78 11.30 -9.43
N ASN A 23 -2.39 10.96 -10.57
CA ASN A 23 -1.89 11.36 -11.90
C ASN A 23 -2.22 12.82 -12.22
N GLN A 24 -3.13 13.44 -11.46
CA GLN A 24 -3.59 14.82 -11.67
C GLN A 24 -3.17 15.75 -10.53
N LYS A 25 -3.13 15.24 -9.30
CA LYS A 25 -2.85 16.02 -8.09
C LYS A 25 -1.70 15.40 -7.28
N ASP A 26 -0.85 16.25 -6.71
CA ASP A 26 0.09 15.82 -5.67
C ASP A 26 -0.62 15.79 -4.31
N PHE A 27 -0.59 14.64 -3.63
CA PHE A 27 -1.29 14.48 -2.35
C PHE A 27 -0.67 15.29 -1.21
N GLY A 28 0.64 15.54 -1.25
CA GLY A 28 1.36 16.31 -0.24
C GLY A 28 0.94 17.77 -0.24
N GLU A 29 0.70 18.34 -1.43
CA GLU A 29 0.16 19.69 -1.58
C GLU A 29 -1.36 19.74 -1.35
N GLU A 30 -2.15 18.80 -1.88
CA GLU A 30 -3.62 18.77 -1.71
C GLU A 30 -4.04 18.70 -0.23
N PHE A 31 -3.25 17.99 0.57
CA PHE A 31 -3.56 17.72 1.98
C PHE A 31 -2.61 18.39 2.98
N LYS A 32 -1.90 19.40 2.53
CA LYS A 32 -0.95 20.12 3.36
C LYS A 32 -1.63 20.72 4.59
N GLY A 33 -1.11 20.39 5.77
CA GLY A 33 -1.64 20.90 7.04
C GLY A 33 -2.90 20.21 7.56
N GLU A 34 -3.38 19.14 6.92
CA GLU A 34 -4.55 18.38 7.41
C GLU A 34 -4.28 17.59 8.69
N ASN A 35 -3.00 17.39 9.06
CA ASN A 35 -2.59 16.75 10.31
C ASN A 35 -3.10 15.31 10.48
N TYR A 36 -2.93 14.47 9.46
CA TYR A 36 -3.25 13.04 9.55
C TYR A 36 -2.41 12.34 10.62
N ASP A 37 -3.03 11.37 11.29
CA ASP A 37 -2.37 10.54 12.31
C ASP A 37 -1.37 9.56 11.70
N VAL A 38 -1.75 8.98 10.56
CA VAL A 38 -1.06 7.85 9.93
C VAL A 38 -1.08 8.03 8.42
N VAL A 39 0.06 7.73 7.78
CA VAL A 39 0.18 7.46 6.35
C VAL A 39 0.58 5.99 6.21
N TYR A 40 -0.20 5.23 5.46
CA TYR A 40 0.07 3.82 5.17
C TYR A 40 0.50 3.66 3.71
N ASP A 41 1.80 3.45 3.48
CA ASP A 41 2.44 3.45 2.18
C ASP A 41 2.68 2.02 1.64
N CYS A 42 2.20 1.81 0.42
CA CYS A 42 2.41 0.59 -0.37
C CYS A 42 3.06 0.89 -1.74
N VAL A 43 3.37 2.16 -2.03
CA VAL A 43 3.97 2.60 -3.30
C VAL A 43 5.49 2.59 -3.20
N GLY A 44 6.02 3.09 -2.07
CA GLY A 44 7.45 3.20 -1.80
C GLY A 44 8.13 4.37 -2.52
N GLY A 45 9.41 4.54 -2.20
CA GLY A 45 10.26 5.60 -2.72
C GLY A 45 10.28 6.85 -1.83
N GLY A 46 11.43 7.52 -1.79
CA GLY A 46 11.67 8.64 -0.86
C GLY A 46 10.74 9.85 -1.03
N GLN A 47 10.13 10.02 -2.20
CA GLN A 47 9.17 11.11 -2.43
C GLN A 47 7.89 10.93 -1.61
N GLN A 48 7.44 9.69 -1.37
CA GLN A 48 6.24 9.43 -0.57
C GLN A 48 6.43 9.89 0.88
N TRP A 49 7.62 9.67 1.42
CA TRP A 49 7.98 10.17 2.74
C TRP A 49 8.01 11.70 2.79
N ILE A 50 8.65 12.35 1.82
CA ILE A 50 8.73 13.82 1.76
C ILE A 50 7.32 14.44 1.71
N SER A 51 6.44 13.92 0.84
CA SER A 51 5.06 14.39 0.74
C SER A 51 4.26 14.08 2.03
N ALA A 52 4.49 12.93 2.67
CA ALA A 52 3.84 12.60 3.94
C ALA A 52 4.20 13.55 5.09
N GLN A 53 5.43 14.09 5.14
CA GLN A 53 5.82 15.07 6.16
C GLN A 53 4.99 16.36 6.10
N GLN A 54 4.39 16.68 4.95
CA GLN A 54 3.55 17.87 4.77
C GLN A 54 2.14 17.72 5.35
N ILE A 55 1.68 16.49 5.49
CA ILE A 55 0.28 16.17 5.81
C ILE A 55 0.14 15.52 7.18
N LEU A 56 1.20 14.90 7.69
CA LEU A 56 1.19 14.24 8.99
C LEU A 56 1.23 15.25 10.14
N LYS A 57 0.42 14.99 11.17
CA LYS A 57 0.52 15.70 12.46
C LYS A 57 1.90 15.51 13.08
N ARG A 58 2.27 16.39 14.01
CA ARG A 58 3.45 16.18 14.86
C ARG A 58 3.36 14.82 15.58
N HIS A 59 4.40 14.00 15.47
CA HIS A 59 4.48 12.61 15.95
C HIS A 59 3.55 11.63 15.23
N GLY A 60 3.00 12.00 14.08
CA GLY A 60 2.31 11.09 13.18
C GLY A 60 3.21 9.98 12.65
N HIS A 61 2.58 8.90 12.18
CA HIS A 61 3.26 7.68 11.77
C HIS A 61 3.22 7.50 10.25
N PHE A 62 4.38 7.38 9.63
CA PHE A 62 4.51 6.87 8.27
C PHE A 62 4.88 5.40 8.34
N ILE A 63 3.96 4.53 7.94
CA ILE A 63 4.13 3.08 7.95
C ILE A 63 4.26 2.64 6.49
N THR A 64 5.38 2.04 6.10
CA THR A 64 5.60 1.56 4.72
C THR A 64 5.84 0.05 4.66
N LEU A 65 5.25 -0.58 3.64
CA LEU A 65 5.51 -1.97 3.26
C LEU A 65 6.55 -2.08 2.12
N ALA A 66 6.76 -1.01 1.36
CA ALA A 66 7.60 -1.00 0.17
C ALA A 66 9.02 -0.48 0.45
N GLY A 67 9.15 0.51 1.33
CA GLY A 67 10.44 1.16 1.59
C GLY A 67 10.93 2.00 0.42
N ASP A 68 12.22 2.34 0.41
CA ASP A 68 12.75 3.41 -0.45
C ASP A 68 13.26 2.95 -1.83
N ASP A 69 13.43 1.64 -2.04
CA ASP A 69 13.91 1.08 -3.31
C ASP A 69 12.77 0.34 -4.03
N THR A 70 12.05 1.07 -4.88
CA THR A 70 10.92 0.55 -5.68
C THR A 70 11.38 -0.22 -6.93
N THR A 71 12.68 -0.33 -7.19
CA THR A 71 13.22 -0.86 -8.45
C THR A 71 13.66 -2.32 -8.40
N SER A 72 13.59 -2.98 -7.24
CA SER A 72 14.21 -4.29 -7.08
C SER A 72 13.41 -5.23 -6.20
N GLY A 73 13.03 -6.37 -6.79
CA GLY A 73 12.23 -7.39 -6.14
C GLY A 73 12.79 -7.80 -4.77
N PHE A 74 11.86 -8.00 -3.83
CA PHE A 74 12.05 -8.37 -2.44
C PHE A 74 12.96 -9.60 -2.28
N THR A 75 14.28 -9.41 -2.34
CA THR A 75 15.26 -10.49 -2.24
C THR A 75 16.12 -10.27 -1.01
N MET A 76 16.35 -11.32 -0.23
CA MET A 76 17.16 -11.35 1.00
C MET A 76 18.57 -10.69 0.87
N LYS A 77 19.08 -10.54 -0.36
CA LYS A 77 20.31 -9.78 -0.70
C LYS A 77 20.23 -8.28 -0.38
N TYR A 78 19.03 -7.72 -0.27
CA TYR A 78 18.79 -6.30 0.07
C TYR A 78 19.01 -5.99 1.55
N LEU A 79 18.80 -6.96 2.45
CA LEU A 79 19.11 -6.78 3.88
C LEU A 79 20.59 -6.45 4.11
N VAL A 80 21.48 -6.92 3.23
CA VAL A 80 22.93 -6.70 3.34
C VAL A 80 23.35 -5.37 2.69
N ASN A 81 22.63 -4.91 1.66
CA ASN A 81 22.95 -3.65 0.95
C ASN A 81 22.35 -2.38 1.59
N LEU A 82 21.46 -2.51 2.58
CA LEU A 82 21.09 -1.37 3.44
C LEU A 82 22.31 -0.78 4.19
N GLY A 83 23.41 -1.53 4.30
CA GLY A 83 24.66 -1.10 4.93
C GLY A 83 25.66 -0.36 4.02
N SER A 84 25.52 -0.33 2.69
CA SER A 84 26.55 0.22 1.78
C SER A 84 26.31 1.69 1.37
N SER A 85 26.35 2.53 2.40
CA SER A 85 27.22 3.70 2.53
C SER A 85 27.17 4.93 1.61
N LEU A 86 26.35 5.07 0.55
CA LEU A 86 26.36 6.32 -0.24
C LEU A 86 25.01 6.95 -0.62
N ILE A 87 23.89 6.22 -0.58
CA ILE A 87 22.58 6.75 -1.00
C ILE A 87 21.84 7.51 0.12
N ASN A 88 22.22 7.32 1.40
CA ASN A 88 21.32 7.67 2.50
C ASN A 88 21.63 8.98 3.27
N ARG A 89 22.71 9.71 2.97
CA ARG A 89 23.11 10.87 3.79
C ARG A 89 22.17 12.08 3.64
N LYS A 90 21.62 12.32 2.44
CA LYS A 90 20.61 13.38 2.21
C LYS A 90 19.23 12.97 2.74
N PHE A 91 18.88 11.70 2.57
CA PHE A 91 17.67 11.13 3.13
C PHE A 91 17.70 11.27 4.67
N TRP A 92 18.70 10.73 5.38
CA TRP A 92 18.83 10.89 6.84
C TRP A 92 18.87 12.37 7.30
N SER A 93 19.37 13.30 6.48
CA SER A 93 19.29 14.74 6.81
C SER A 93 17.86 15.29 6.78
N VAL A 94 16.97 14.71 5.97
CA VAL A 94 15.52 14.97 5.97
C VAL A 94 14.82 14.22 7.12
N PHE A 95 15.26 13.01 7.48
CA PHE A 95 14.80 12.30 8.70
C PHE A 95 15.21 13.00 9.99
N GLY A 96 16.28 13.79 9.97
CA GLY A 96 16.77 14.56 11.11
C GLY A 96 15.83 15.68 11.57
N SER A 97 14.77 16.00 10.83
CA SER A 97 13.74 16.98 11.22
C SER A 97 12.69 16.38 12.16
N ALA A 98 13.18 15.71 13.20
CA ALA A 98 12.76 15.64 14.61
C ALA A 98 11.29 15.51 15.07
N HIS A 99 10.28 15.27 14.22
CA HIS A 99 8.91 15.18 14.74
C HIS A 99 8.03 14.03 14.23
N HIS A 100 8.37 13.29 13.19
CA HIS A 100 7.50 12.23 12.64
C HIS A 100 8.16 10.86 12.72
N ASN A 101 7.35 9.81 12.88
CA ASN A 101 7.83 8.44 13.06
C ASN A 101 7.81 7.70 11.72
N TYR A 102 8.97 7.24 11.26
CA TYR A 102 9.08 6.35 10.09
C TYR A 102 9.17 4.90 10.55
N ILE A 103 8.25 4.06 10.07
CA ILE A 103 8.13 2.65 10.44
C ILE A 103 8.14 1.81 9.17
N PHE A 104 9.23 1.07 8.95
CA PHE A 104 9.24 0.00 7.95
C PHE A 104 8.61 -1.25 8.57
N HIS A 105 7.42 -1.64 8.11
CA HIS A 105 6.71 -2.78 8.67
C HIS A 105 7.14 -4.07 7.97
N PHE A 106 8.02 -4.82 8.63
CA PHE A 106 8.35 -6.18 8.21
C PHE A 106 7.12 -7.07 8.41
N LEU A 107 6.54 -7.54 7.30
CA LEU A 107 5.42 -8.49 7.30
C LEU A 107 5.79 -9.76 8.09
N ARG A 108 5.43 -9.80 9.37
CA ARG A 108 5.50 -10.98 10.22
C ARG A 108 4.09 -11.51 10.37
N ILE A 109 3.71 -12.35 9.42
CA ILE A 109 2.39 -12.96 9.41
C ILE A 109 2.46 -14.24 10.25
N SER A 110 1.66 -14.31 11.33
CA SER A 110 1.52 -15.51 12.15
C SER A 110 0.30 -16.34 11.72
N PHE A 111 0.23 -17.60 12.16
CA PHE A 111 -0.96 -18.42 11.96
C PHE A 111 -2.16 -17.80 12.70
N GLU A 112 -1.94 -17.32 13.92
CA GLU A 112 -2.95 -16.71 14.76
C GLU A 112 -3.58 -15.48 14.08
N ASP A 113 -2.78 -14.61 13.46
CA ASP A 113 -3.30 -13.44 12.73
C ASP A 113 -4.12 -13.85 11.50
N LEU A 114 -3.66 -14.85 10.74
CA LEU A 114 -4.39 -15.34 9.56
C LEU A 114 -5.70 -16.04 9.93
N ASP A 115 -5.69 -16.80 11.03
CA ASP A 115 -6.87 -17.49 11.54
C ASP A 115 -7.91 -16.48 12.05
N ASP A 116 -7.47 -15.42 12.73
CA ASP A 116 -8.33 -14.31 13.15
C ASP A 116 -8.95 -13.58 11.97
N ILE A 117 -8.16 -13.23 10.94
CA ILE A 117 -8.67 -12.62 9.70
C ILE A 117 -9.72 -13.52 9.04
N ARG A 118 -9.45 -14.83 8.95
CA ARG A 118 -10.40 -15.79 8.36
C ARG A 118 -11.70 -15.84 9.16
N THR A 119 -11.60 -16.18 10.45
CA THR A 119 -12.74 -16.52 11.30
C THR A 119 -13.55 -15.30 11.72
N ASN A 120 -12.88 -14.23 12.14
CA ASN A 120 -13.56 -13.08 12.75
C ASN A 120 -13.94 -12.00 11.76
N TYR A 121 -13.33 -11.97 10.55
CA TYR A 121 -13.61 -10.94 9.55
C TYR A 121 -14.19 -11.49 8.25
N ILE A 122 -13.57 -12.50 7.62
CA ILE A 122 -14.03 -13.01 6.32
C ILE A 122 -15.29 -13.85 6.48
N GLU A 123 -15.28 -14.87 7.36
CA GLU A 123 -16.42 -15.77 7.58
C GLU A 123 -17.63 -15.03 8.16
N THR A 124 -17.40 -14.01 9.00
CA THR A 124 -18.47 -13.13 9.53
C THR A 124 -18.91 -12.04 8.56
N ARG A 125 -18.33 -11.97 7.35
CA ARG A 125 -18.60 -10.96 6.31
C ARG A 125 -18.32 -9.51 6.71
N LYS A 126 -17.56 -9.27 7.78
CA LYS A 126 -17.07 -7.92 8.13
C LYS A 126 -16.00 -7.44 7.15
N LEU A 127 -15.26 -8.37 6.54
CA LEU A 127 -14.29 -8.11 5.47
C LEU A 127 -14.63 -8.97 4.26
N LYS A 128 -14.78 -8.35 3.10
CA LYS A 128 -14.93 -9.05 1.82
C LYS A 128 -13.68 -8.82 0.97
N PRO A 129 -12.90 -9.87 0.64
CA PRO A 129 -11.80 -9.73 -0.30
C PRO A 129 -12.33 -9.24 -1.66
N LEU A 130 -11.76 -8.13 -2.15
CA LEU A 130 -12.06 -7.64 -3.48
C LEU A 130 -11.25 -8.48 -4.48
N ILE A 131 -11.94 -9.33 -5.25
CA ILE A 131 -11.35 -10.10 -6.34
C ILE A 131 -11.62 -9.35 -7.64
N ASP A 132 -10.56 -9.04 -8.36
CA ASP A 132 -10.64 -8.35 -9.65
C ASP A 132 -10.92 -9.35 -10.78
N THR A 133 -10.05 -10.35 -10.92
CA THR A 133 -10.13 -11.31 -12.02
C THR A 133 -9.60 -12.66 -11.58
N VAL A 134 -10.33 -13.71 -11.99
CA VAL A 134 -9.92 -15.10 -11.84
C VAL A 134 -9.48 -15.63 -13.20
N PHE A 135 -8.21 -16.01 -13.30
CA PHE A 135 -7.62 -16.65 -14.47
C PHE A 135 -7.62 -18.16 -14.26
N ASP A 136 -8.15 -18.94 -15.20
CA ASP A 136 -8.30 -20.38 -15.07
C ASP A 136 -7.16 -21.12 -15.77
N TRP A 137 -6.19 -21.58 -14.98
CA TRP A 137 -5.02 -22.30 -15.49
C TRP A 137 -5.41 -23.60 -16.20
N ARG A 138 -6.46 -24.28 -15.76
CA ARG A 138 -6.87 -25.57 -16.35
C ARG A 138 -7.45 -25.38 -17.75
N LYS A 139 -8.13 -24.26 -17.99
CA LYS A 139 -8.70 -23.92 -19.30
C LYS A 139 -7.71 -23.26 -20.25
N GLN A 140 -6.85 -22.38 -19.73
CA GLN A 140 -6.03 -21.47 -20.54
C GLN A 140 -4.52 -21.77 -20.46
N GLY A 141 -4.09 -22.63 -19.54
CA GLY A 141 -2.68 -22.98 -19.36
C GLY A 141 -1.79 -21.75 -19.14
N ALA A 142 -0.64 -21.72 -19.82
CA ALA A 142 0.35 -20.64 -19.71
C ALA A 142 -0.20 -19.26 -20.08
N GLU A 143 -1.23 -19.19 -20.93
CA GLU A 143 -1.89 -17.92 -21.28
C GLU A 143 -2.54 -17.27 -20.05
N ALA A 144 -3.13 -18.07 -19.15
CA ALA A 144 -3.74 -17.59 -17.91
C ALA A 144 -2.71 -16.84 -17.04
N LEU A 145 -1.51 -17.40 -16.92
CA LEU A 145 -0.40 -16.82 -16.16
C LEU A 145 0.12 -15.53 -16.83
N TYR A 146 0.27 -15.55 -18.16
CA TYR A 146 0.69 -14.36 -18.91
C TYR A 146 -0.29 -13.20 -18.73
N LEU A 147 -1.59 -13.45 -18.91
CA LEU A 147 -2.64 -12.44 -18.73
C LEU A 147 -2.69 -11.90 -17.30
N ALA A 148 -2.53 -12.77 -16.29
CA ALA A 148 -2.44 -12.37 -14.89
C ALA A 148 -1.24 -11.44 -14.63
N TYR A 149 -0.08 -11.77 -15.20
CA TYR A 149 1.14 -10.97 -15.09
C TYR A 149 0.99 -9.60 -15.76
N GLU A 150 0.53 -9.57 -17.01
CA GLU A 150 0.25 -8.35 -17.78
C GLU A 150 -0.70 -7.43 -17.00
N LYS A 151 -1.81 -7.97 -16.50
CA LYS A 151 -2.77 -7.18 -15.72
C LYS A 151 -2.16 -6.66 -14.42
N SER A 152 -1.36 -7.47 -13.72
CA SER A 152 -0.65 -7.04 -12.51
C SER A 152 0.32 -5.88 -12.77
N LYS A 153 0.93 -5.80 -13.96
CA LYS A 153 1.88 -4.75 -14.34
C LYS A 153 1.25 -3.54 -15.02
N SER A 154 -0.02 -3.65 -15.44
CA SER A 154 -0.72 -2.59 -16.16
C SER A 154 -1.06 -1.35 -15.32
N GLY A 155 -1.01 -1.45 -13.98
CA GLY A 155 -1.51 -0.41 -13.06
C GLY A 155 -3.05 -0.31 -13.00
N LYS A 156 -3.77 -1.21 -13.66
CA LYS A 156 -5.24 -1.20 -13.75
C LYS A 156 -5.93 -2.24 -12.86
N ALA A 157 -5.17 -3.04 -12.12
CA ALA A 157 -5.74 -4.08 -11.26
C ALA A 157 -6.44 -3.45 -10.05
N GLN A 158 -7.68 -3.88 -9.76
CA GLN A 158 -8.50 -3.38 -8.66
C GLN A 158 -8.84 -4.51 -7.69
N GLY A 159 -7.95 -4.75 -6.72
CA GLY A 159 -8.08 -5.86 -5.77
C GLY A 159 -7.11 -7.01 -6.10
N LYS A 160 -7.51 -8.24 -5.78
CA LYS A 160 -6.67 -9.43 -5.95
C LYS A 160 -6.91 -10.09 -7.30
N LEU A 161 -5.81 -10.39 -8.00
CA LEU A 161 -5.80 -11.27 -9.17
C LEU A 161 -5.59 -12.71 -8.69
N ILE A 162 -6.43 -13.64 -9.14
CA ILE A 162 -6.41 -15.04 -8.71
C ILE A 162 -6.08 -15.92 -9.91
N LEU A 163 -5.08 -16.79 -9.75
CA LEU A 163 -4.82 -17.88 -10.69
C LEU A 163 -5.43 -19.17 -10.11
N LYS A 164 -6.55 -19.62 -10.68
CA LYS A 164 -7.20 -20.87 -10.27
C LYS A 164 -6.45 -22.04 -10.91
N ILE A 165 -5.84 -22.88 -10.08
CA ILE A 165 -5.04 -24.04 -10.50
C ILE A 165 -5.73 -25.40 -10.29
N ALA A 166 -6.75 -25.44 -9.43
CA ALA A 166 -7.53 -26.62 -9.11
C ALA A 166 -9.01 -26.25 -8.94
N ASP A 167 -9.89 -27.23 -9.09
CA ASP A 167 -11.31 -27.07 -8.76
C ASP A 167 -11.51 -27.18 -7.24
N GLU A 168 -12.56 -26.53 -6.72
CA GLU A 168 -12.99 -26.75 -5.34
C GLU A 168 -13.61 -28.16 -5.29
N GLU A 169 -13.05 -29.04 -4.45
CA GLU A 169 -13.64 -30.36 -4.16
C GLU A 169 -14.95 -30.25 -3.38
#